data_AF-A0AAW9QZ26-F1
#
_entry.id   AF-A0AAW9QZ26-F1
#
_cell.length_a   1.000
_cell.length_b   1.000
_cell.length_c   1.000
_cell.angle_alpha   90.00
_cell.angle_beta   90.00
_cell.angle_gamma   90.00
#
_symmetry.space_group_name_H-M   'P 1'
#
loop_
_entity.id
_entity.type
_entity.pdbx_description
1 polymer ?
#
loop_
_entity_poly.entity_id
_entity_poly.type
_entity_poly.pdbx_seq_one_letter_code
_entity_poly.pdbx_strand_id
1 'polypeptide(L)'
;MNEQRLQAYQTLLQYLFSCTDEIEIDRTLGENSELVDEGFIEFLNRYAEFLARQGDEYIAEWCENLAAELGRALERTGREPDRRDYLTFLQTVLQAEYESNGDPKAVYPILQRNLDKLDLTFARLLPEWARNVFARSSQEETEDIAGVIENLCMDICQFPLGNRSHNLEIAIAGYEVVLEVRTREDFPVDWAGTLNNLAIAYKNRIRGERAENLERAIEFYGQALEVRTREDFPVDHAMTLNNLANAYWDRIRGERAENLERAIESYQRALEVRTR
;
A
#
# COMPACT_ATOMS: atom_id res chain seq x y z
N MET A 1 -33.68 6.84 4.93
CA MET A 1 -32.58 7.28 4.06
C MET A 1 -32.41 8.78 4.22
N ASN A 2 -31.19 9.27 4.44
CA ASN A 2 -30.90 10.70 4.61
C ASN A 2 -31.05 11.42 3.24
N GLU A 3 -31.74 12.56 3.18
CA GLU A 3 -31.96 13.34 1.95
C GLU A 3 -30.65 13.68 1.23
N GLN A 4 -29.59 13.99 1.99
CA GLN A 4 -28.26 14.26 1.44
C GLN A 4 -27.68 13.06 0.68
N ARG A 5 -27.92 11.83 1.16
CA ARG A 5 -27.38 10.61 0.55
C ARG A 5 -28.14 10.25 -0.73
N LEU A 6 -29.46 10.47 -0.74
CA LEU A 6 -30.27 10.32 -1.94
C LEU A 6 -29.83 11.29 -3.05
N GLN A 7 -29.52 12.54 -2.70
CA GLN A 7 -29.03 13.53 -3.65
C GLN A 7 -27.64 13.16 -4.20
N ALA A 8 -26.76 12.59 -3.37
CA ALA A 8 -25.47 12.06 -3.82
C ALA A 8 -25.63 10.91 -4.83
N TYR A 9 -26.52 9.95 -4.55
CA TYR A 9 -26.84 8.86 -5.48
C TYR A 9 -27.41 9.36 -6.81
N GLN A 10 -28.30 10.36 -6.78
CA GLN A 10 -28.82 11.00 -7.99
C GLN A 10 -27.71 11.66 -8.80
N THR A 11 -26.79 12.35 -8.14
CA THR A 11 -25.66 13.02 -8.80
C THR A 11 -24.74 12.00 -9.46
N LEU A 12 -24.40 10.92 -8.74
CA LEU A 12 -23.60 9.83 -9.29
C LEU A 12 -24.28 9.21 -10.51
N LEU A 13 -25.57 8.89 -10.44
CA LEU A 13 -26.31 8.33 -11.56
C LEU A 13 -26.32 9.28 -12.78
N GLN A 14 -26.43 10.58 -12.57
CA GLN A 14 -26.33 11.57 -13.66
C GLN A 14 -24.95 11.55 -14.35
N TYR A 15 -23.86 11.40 -13.58
CA TYR A 15 -22.54 11.25 -14.17
C TYR A 15 -22.40 9.95 -14.96
N LEU A 16 -22.94 8.85 -14.44
CA LEU A 16 -22.92 7.57 -15.15
C LEU A 16 -23.67 7.64 -16.49
N PHE A 17 -24.78 8.39 -16.57
CA PHE A 17 -25.46 8.63 -17.84
C PHE A 17 -24.69 9.52 -18.83
N SER A 18 -23.73 10.30 -18.35
CA SER A 18 -22.86 11.11 -19.22
C SER A 18 -21.64 10.35 -19.75
N CYS A 19 -21.37 9.16 -19.21
CA CYS A 19 -20.25 8.32 -19.63
C CYS A 19 -20.49 7.79 -21.05
N THR A 20 -19.41 7.75 -21.84
CA THR A 20 -19.46 7.37 -23.26
C THR A 20 -19.05 5.91 -23.52
N ASP A 21 -18.39 5.27 -22.55
CA ASP A 21 -17.99 3.87 -22.58
C ASP A 21 -17.92 3.23 -21.18
N GLU A 22 -17.73 1.91 -21.14
CA GLU A 22 -17.62 1.10 -19.92
C GLU A 22 -16.41 1.48 -19.06
N ILE A 23 -15.31 1.94 -19.65
CA ILE A 23 -14.09 2.34 -18.94
C ILE A 23 -14.35 3.63 -18.14
N GLU A 24 -15.09 4.56 -18.71
CA GLU A 24 -15.50 5.80 -18.05
C GLU A 24 -16.50 5.55 -16.92
N ILE A 25 -17.42 4.59 -17.10
CA ILE A 25 -18.34 4.11 -16.05
C ILE A 25 -17.53 3.55 -14.87
N ASP A 26 -16.61 2.61 -15.13
CA ASP A 26 -15.78 1.99 -14.10
C ASP A 26 -14.93 3.01 -13.33
N ARG A 27 -14.33 3.97 -14.06
CA ARG A 27 -13.56 5.06 -13.45
C ARG A 27 -14.45 5.90 -12.52
N THR A 28 -15.63 6.29 -13.00
CA THR A 28 -16.58 7.12 -12.24
C THR A 28 -17.05 6.40 -10.97
N LEU A 29 -17.36 5.11 -11.06
CA LEU A 29 -17.69 4.27 -9.90
C LEU A 29 -16.53 4.14 -8.92
N GLY A 30 -15.30 4.00 -9.43
CA GLY A 30 -14.09 3.93 -8.59
C GLY A 30 -13.79 5.22 -7.84
N GLU A 31 -13.96 6.38 -8.50
CA GLU A 31 -13.77 7.71 -7.88
C GLU A 31 -14.83 8.03 -6.82
N ASN A 32 -15.99 7.38 -6.87
CA ASN A 32 -17.10 7.54 -5.94
C ASN A 32 -17.38 6.26 -5.13
N SER A 33 -16.34 5.46 -4.87
CA SER A 33 -16.47 4.12 -4.26
C SER A 33 -17.20 4.11 -2.90
N GLU A 34 -17.18 5.22 -2.16
CA GLU A 34 -17.89 5.41 -0.88
C GLU A 34 -19.41 5.51 -1.02
N LEU A 35 -19.90 5.80 -2.23
CA LEU A 35 -21.32 5.82 -2.60
C LEU A 35 -21.77 4.49 -3.22
N VAL A 36 -20.85 3.62 -3.65
CA VAL A 36 -21.17 2.31 -4.23
C VAL A 36 -21.43 1.30 -3.10
N ASP A 37 -22.63 1.35 -2.54
CA ASP A 37 -23.08 0.51 -1.43
C ASP A 37 -24.45 -0.14 -1.71
N GLU A 38 -24.96 -0.93 -0.75
CA GLU A 38 -26.30 -1.55 -0.85
C GLU A 38 -27.42 -0.51 -1.06
N GLY A 39 -27.26 0.70 -0.51
CA GLY A 39 -28.22 1.79 -0.65
C GLY A 39 -28.28 2.32 -2.08
N PHE A 40 -27.14 2.42 -2.77
CA PHE A 40 -27.10 2.82 -4.18
C PHE A 40 -27.69 1.73 -5.10
N ILE A 41 -27.45 0.45 -4.80
CA ILE A 41 -28.09 -0.66 -5.53
C ILE A 41 -29.62 -0.59 -5.39
N GLU A 42 -30.13 -0.39 -4.17
CA GLU A 42 -31.56 -0.25 -3.94
C GLU A 42 -32.13 0.97 -4.70
N PHE A 43 -31.39 2.07 -4.72
CA PHE A 43 -31.75 3.27 -5.47
C PHE A 43 -31.85 2.99 -6.99
N LEU A 44 -30.88 2.31 -7.59
CA LEU A 44 -30.88 1.94 -9.01
C LEU A 44 -32.08 1.05 -9.36
N ASN A 45 -32.38 0.03 -8.53
CA ASN A 45 -33.52 -0.85 -8.74
C ASN A 45 -34.86 -0.10 -8.70
N ARG A 46 -35.04 0.79 -7.71
CA ARG A 46 -36.25 1.63 -7.64
C ARG A 46 -36.38 2.59 -8.81
N TYR A 47 -35.26 3.14 -9.28
CA TYR A 47 -35.23 4.02 -10.45
C TYR A 47 -35.56 3.25 -11.73
N ALA A 48 -35.04 2.03 -11.89
CA ALA A 48 -35.40 1.14 -12.99
C ALA A 48 -36.90 0.82 -13.02
N GLU A 49 -37.49 0.44 -11.88
CA GLU A 49 -38.94 0.21 -11.76
C GLU A 49 -39.76 1.44 -12.16
N PHE A 50 -39.29 2.63 -11.78
CA PHE A 50 -39.94 3.89 -12.17
C PHE A 50 -39.90 4.10 -13.68
N LEU A 51 -38.74 3.91 -14.31
CA LEU A 51 -38.56 4.05 -15.76
C LEU A 51 -39.38 3.03 -16.56
N ALA A 52 -39.40 1.77 -16.12
CA ALA A 52 -40.20 0.72 -16.74
C ALA A 52 -41.70 1.08 -16.74
N ARG A 53 -42.22 1.69 -15.66
CA ARG A 53 -43.61 2.18 -15.60
C ARG A 53 -43.89 3.36 -16.54
N GLN A 54 -42.87 4.13 -16.89
CA GLN A 54 -42.96 5.25 -17.86
C GLN A 54 -42.75 4.79 -19.31
N GLY A 55 -42.30 3.55 -19.53
CA GLY A 55 -42.03 2.97 -20.85
C GLY A 55 -40.58 3.13 -21.33
N ASP A 56 -39.67 3.60 -20.48
CA ASP A 56 -38.24 3.74 -20.79
C ASP A 56 -37.47 2.42 -20.52
N GLU A 57 -37.88 1.35 -21.20
CA GLU A 57 -37.41 -0.02 -20.95
C GLU A 57 -35.89 -0.17 -21.10
N TYR A 58 -35.26 0.53 -22.06
CA TYR A 58 -33.82 0.46 -22.31
C TYR A 58 -32.99 0.96 -21.11
N ILE A 59 -33.38 2.11 -20.53
CA ILE A 59 -32.66 2.70 -19.40
C ILE A 59 -32.97 1.93 -18.12
N ALA A 60 -34.19 1.38 -17.99
CA ALA A 60 -34.55 0.50 -16.89
C ALA A 60 -33.67 -0.76 -16.86
N GLU A 61 -33.55 -1.46 -18.00
CA GLU A 61 -32.71 -2.65 -18.13
C GLU A 61 -31.22 -2.34 -17.84
N TRP A 62 -30.72 -1.19 -18.31
CA TRP A 62 -29.36 -0.75 -18.00
C TRP A 62 -29.14 -0.56 -16.48
N CYS A 63 -30.09 0.08 -15.79
CA CYS A 63 -30.02 0.29 -14.34
C CYS A 63 -30.07 -1.03 -13.56
N GLU A 64 -30.91 -1.99 -13.98
CA GLU A 64 -31.00 -3.33 -13.38
C GLU A 64 -29.70 -4.11 -13.54
N ASN A 65 -29.12 -4.09 -14.75
CA ASN A 65 -27.85 -4.77 -15.03
C ASN A 65 -26.71 -4.19 -14.19
N LEU A 66 -26.60 -2.87 -14.13
CA LEU A 66 -25.61 -2.20 -13.29
C LEU A 66 -25.81 -2.54 -11.80
N ALA A 67 -27.05 -2.50 -11.30
CA ALA A 67 -27.37 -2.87 -9.92
C ALA A 67 -26.97 -4.32 -9.61
N ALA A 68 -27.20 -5.25 -10.55
CA ALA A 68 -26.81 -6.65 -10.40
C ALA A 68 -25.29 -6.85 -10.43
N GLU A 69 -24.57 -6.11 -11.27
CA GLU A 69 -23.10 -6.13 -11.33
C GLU A 69 -22.47 -5.59 -10.06
N LEU A 70 -22.94 -4.42 -9.60
CA LEU A 70 -22.52 -3.83 -8.35
C LEU A 70 -22.87 -4.74 -7.16
N GLY A 71 -24.03 -5.39 -7.18
CA GLY A 71 -24.43 -6.37 -6.16
C GLY A 71 -23.46 -7.56 -6.10
N ARG A 72 -23.11 -8.15 -7.24
CA ARG A 72 -22.11 -9.22 -7.31
C ARG A 72 -20.73 -8.74 -6.86
N ALA A 73 -20.34 -7.51 -7.22
CA ALA A 73 -19.08 -6.92 -6.79
C ALA A 73 -19.07 -6.72 -5.26
N LEU A 74 -20.17 -6.18 -4.71
CA LEU A 74 -20.33 -5.96 -3.28
C LEU A 74 -20.41 -7.27 -2.49
N GLU A 75 -21.03 -8.32 -3.01
CA GLU A 75 -21.01 -9.67 -2.43
C GLU A 75 -19.60 -10.28 -2.43
N ARG A 76 -18.81 -10.06 -3.49
CA ARG A 76 -17.40 -10.48 -3.55
C ARG A 76 -16.54 -9.71 -2.55
N THR A 77 -16.81 -8.43 -2.34
CA THR A 77 -16.12 -7.61 -1.33
C THR A 77 -16.68 -7.79 0.09
N GLY A 78 -17.93 -8.27 0.21
CA GLY A 78 -18.72 -8.37 1.43
C GLY A 78 -18.77 -9.77 2.04
N ARG A 79 -18.33 -10.80 1.30
CA ARG A 79 -17.69 -11.94 1.96
C ARG A 79 -16.42 -11.39 2.59
N GLU A 80 -16.42 -11.20 3.91
CA GLU A 80 -15.16 -11.07 4.63
C GLU A 80 -14.26 -12.21 4.15
N PRO A 81 -13.09 -11.89 3.56
CA PRO A 81 -12.16 -12.92 3.18
C PRO A 81 -11.90 -13.76 4.43
N ASP A 82 -11.94 -15.10 4.32
CA ASP A 82 -11.81 -15.95 5.50
C ASP A 82 -10.49 -15.58 6.19
N ARG A 83 -10.60 -14.92 7.34
CA ARG A 83 -9.45 -14.46 8.11
C ARG A 83 -8.50 -15.62 8.40
N ARG A 84 -9.04 -16.84 8.50
CA ARG A 84 -8.26 -18.07 8.64
C ARG A 84 -7.37 -18.35 7.43
N ASP A 85 -7.85 -18.12 6.22
CA ASP A 85 -7.06 -18.32 4.99
C ASP A 85 -5.91 -17.32 4.91
N TYR A 86 -6.14 -16.06 5.29
CA TYR A 86 -5.08 -15.04 5.37
C TYR A 86 -4.06 -15.36 6.46
N LEU A 87 -4.51 -15.82 7.63
CA LEU A 87 -3.59 -16.23 8.71
C LEU A 87 -2.79 -17.47 8.32
N THR A 88 -3.39 -18.43 7.62
CA THR A 88 -2.69 -19.62 7.11
C THR A 88 -1.64 -19.22 6.08
N PHE A 89 -1.98 -18.31 5.16
CA PHE A 89 -1.04 -17.74 4.21
C PHE A 89 0.11 -17.00 4.92
N LEU A 90 -0.22 -16.14 5.89
CA LEU A 90 0.76 -15.39 6.68
C LEU A 90 1.74 -16.32 7.39
N GLN A 91 1.23 -17.34 8.09
CA GLN A 91 2.07 -18.34 8.77
C GLN A 91 2.96 -19.09 7.78
N THR A 92 2.41 -19.48 6.63
CA THR A 92 3.17 -20.20 5.59
C THR A 92 4.32 -19.35 5.06
N VAL A 93 4.07 -18.06 4.78
CA VAL A 93 5.10 -17.19 4.21
C VAL A 93 6.14 -16.80 5.26
N LEU A 94 5.74 -16.47 6.49
CA LEU A 94 6.69 -16.16 7.57
C LEU A 94 7.57 -17.37 7.95
N GLN A 95 7.01 -18.58 7.92
CA GLN A 95 7.81 -19.79 8.13
C GLN A 95 8.87 -19.96 7.02
N ALA A 96 8.51 -19.71 5.76
CA ALA A 96 9.45 -19.78 4.65
C ALA A 96 10.55 -18.70 4.74
N GLU A 97 10.19 -17.49 5.14
CA GLU A 97 11.13 -16.40 5.42
C GLU A 97 12.14 -16.79 6.50
N TYR A 98 11.65 -17.35 7.61
CA TYR A 98 12.48 -17.81 8.72
C TYR A 98 13.41 -18.97 8.31
N GLU A 99 12.88 -20.00 7.63
CA GLU A 99 13.66 -21.18 7.22
C GLU A 99 14.71 -20.86 6.15
N SER A 100 14.42 -19.90 5.28
CA SER A 100 15.31 -19.50 4.19
C SER A 100 16.24 -18.35 4.54
N ASN A 101 16.08 -17.75 5.72
CA ASN A 101 16.76 -16.53 6.14
C ASN A 101 16.60 -15.39 5.11
N GLY A 102 15.36 -15.22 4.63
CA GLY A 102 15.00 -14.20 3.65
C GLY A 102 15.52 -14.43 2.23
N ASP A 103 15.66 -15.69 1.77
CA ASP A 103 15.97 -15.94 0.35
C ASP A 103 14.69 -15.81 -0.49
N PRO A 104 14.61 -14.82 -1.40
CA PRO A 104 13.42 -14.60 -2.20
C PRO A 104 13.02 -15.81 -3.06
N LYS A 105 13.96 -16.70 -3.38
CA LYS A 105 13.68 -17.93 -4.14
C LYS A 105 12.80 -18.91 -3.39
N ALA A 106 12.82 -18.90 -2.06
CA ALA A 106 11.96 -19.74 -1.22
C ALA A 106 10.54 -19.15 -1.10
N VAL A 107 10.44 -17.82 -1.10
CA VAL A 107 9.20 -17.09 -0.78
C VAL A 107 8.39 -16.76 -2.03
N TYR A 108 9.04 -16.35 -3.13
CA TYR A 108 8.37 -15.93 -4.36
C TYR A 108 7.39 -16.96 -4.94
N PRO A 109 7.66 -18.28 -4.93
CA PRO A 109 6.67 -19.27 -5.37
C PRO A 109 5.40 -19.30 -4.50
N ILE A 110 5.52 -18.99 -3.21
CA ILE A 110 4.38 -18.94 -2.27
C ILE A 110 3.55 -17.70 -2.56
N LEU A 111 4.19 -16.54 -2.71
CA LEU A 111 3.54 -15.28 -3.10
C LEU A 111 2.82 -15.43 -4.45
N GLN A 112 3.49 -16.02 -5.45
CA GLN A 112 2.95 -16.23 -6.79
C GLN A 112 1.69 -17.12 -6.81
N ARG A 113 1.59 -18.09 -5.91
CA ARG A 113 0.41 -18.97 -5.79
C ARG A 113 -0.74 -18.31 -5.03
N ASN A 114 -0.50 -17.21 -4.34
CA ASN A 114 -1.44 -16.51 -3.46
C ASN A 114 -1.58 -15.03 -3.82
N LEU A 115 -1.51 -14.69 -5.11
CA LEU A 115 -1.66 -13.30 -5.57
C LEU A 115 -3.00 -12.68 -5.16
N ASP A 116 -4.03 -13.50 -4.99
CA ASP A 116 -5.35 -13.13 -4.46
C ASP A 116 -5.30 -12.57 -3.03
N LYS A 117 -4.27 -12.93 -2.26
CA LYS A 117 -4.07 -12.49 -0.86
C LYS A 117 -3.12 -11.31 -0.75
N LEU A 118 -2.48 -10.87 -1.84
CA LEU A 118 -1.64 -9.68 -1.86
C LEU A 118 -2.51 -8.43 -2.10
N ASP A 119 -3.32 -8.11 -1.09
CA ASP A 119 -4.31 -7.04 -1.14
C ASP A 119 -4.26 -6.14 0.11
N LEU A 120 -5.19 -5.19 0.19
CA LEU A 120 -5.30 -4.29 1.34
C LEU A 120 -5.82 -4.97 2.61
N THR A 121 -6.44 -6.14 2.50
CA THR A 121 -6.81 -6.95 3.65
C THR A 121 -5.55 -7.46 4.33
N PHE A 122 -4.60 -7.99 3.55
CA PHE A 122 -3.32 -8.42 4.09
C PHE A 122 -2.50 -7.27 4.68
N ALA A 123 -2.51 -6.10 4.03
CA ALA A 123 -1.84 -4.90 4.56
C ALA A 123 -2.35 -4.49 5.95
N ARG A 124 -3.63 -4.73 6.28
CA ARG A 124 -4.19 -4.49 7.61
C ARG A 124 -3.94 -5.64 8.58
N LEU A 125 -4.03 -6.87 8.08
CA LEU A 125 -3.94 -8.08 8.90
C LEU A 125 -2.52 -8.33 9.42
N LEU A 126 -1.48 -8.10 8.61
CA LEU A 126 -0.08 -8.28 9.00
C LEU A 126 0.28 -7.51 10.29
N PRO A 127 0.09 -6.18 10.39
CA PRO A 127 0.41 -5.43 11.60
C PRO A 127 -0.54 -5.76 12.78
N GLU A 128 -1.80 -6.10 12.52
CA GLU A 128 -2.72 -6.54 13.58
C GLU A 128 -2.23 -7.86 14.22
N TRP A 129 -1.82 -8.82 13.39
CA TRP A 129 -1.25 -10.08 13.82
C TRP A 129 0.06 -9.84 14.59
N ALA A 130 0.97 -9.05 14.03
CA ALA A 130 2.28 -8.78 14.63
C ALA A 130 2.15 -8.19 16.04
N ARG A 131 1.35 -7.13 16.22
CA ARG A 131 1.12 -6.53 17.55
C ARG A 131 0.53 -7.51 18.57
N ASN A 132 -0.33 -8.43 18.13
CA ASN A 132 -0.92 -9.44 19.00
C ASN A 132 0.12 -10.46 19.48
N VAL A 133 1.07 -10.81 18.60
CA VAL A 133 2.18 -11.71 18.91
C VAL A 133 3.19 -11.01 19.83
N PHE A 134 3.62 -9.78 19.49
CA PHE A 134 4.54 -8.98 20.29
C PHE A 134 4.05 -8.80 21.74
N ALA A 135 2.75 -8.54 21.94
CA ALA A 135 2.17 -8.38 23.26
C ALA A 135 2.23 -9.63 24.16
N ARG A 136 2.57 -10.80 23.61
CA ARG A 136 2.63 -12.10 24.30
C ARG A 136 4.01 -12.72 24.30
N SER A 137 4.97 -12.07 23.64
CA SER A 137 6.33 -12.56 23.44
C SER A 137 7.31 -11.84 24.36
N SER A 138 8.45 -12.48 24.62
CA SER A 138 9.61 -11.80 25.21
C SER A 138 10.21 -10.78 24.23
N GLN A 139 11.12 -9.94 24.73
CA GLN A 139 11.80 -8.94 23.89
C GLN A 139 12.64 -9.60 22.78
N GLU A 140 13.35 -10.67 23.09
CA GLU A 140 14.17 -11.43 22.13
C GLU A 140 13.30 -12.03 21.02
N GLU A 141 12.22 -12.74 21.40
CA GLU A 141 11.28 -13.31 20.42
C GLU A 141 10.59 -12.23 19.57
N THR A 142 10.31 -11.07 20.16
CA THR A 142 9.68 -9.95 19.45
C THR A 142 10.61 -9.39 18.36
N GLU A 143 11.90 -9.25 18.66
CA GLU A 143 12.90 -8.80 17.68
C GLU A 143 13.12 -9.85 16.57
N ASP A 144 13.20 -11.14 16.92
CA ASP A 144 13.31 -12.22 15.93
C ASP A 144 12.15 -12.19 14.93
N ILE A 145 10.92 -12.03 15.44
CA ILE A 145 9.71 -11.95 14.62
C ILE A 145 9.71 -10.67 13.78
N ALA A 146 10.14 -9.53 14.35
CA ALA A 146 10.28 -8.29 13.61
C ALA A 146 11.27 -8.42 12.44
N GLY A 147 12.38 -9.15 12.63
CA GLY A 147 13.34 -9.47 11.57
C GLY A 147 12.73 -10.31 10.44
N VAL A 148 11.89 -11.29 10.76
CA VAL A 148 11.18 -12.09 9.73
C VAL A 148 10.17 -11.23 8.97
N ILE A 149 9.45 -10.33 9.65
CA ILE A 149 8.53 -9.39 9.00
C ILE A 149 9.29 -8.43 8.08
N GLU A 150 10.45 -7.92 8.51
CA GLU A 150 11.30 -7.04 7.70
C GLU A 150 11.68 -7.72 6.36
N ASN A 151 12.12 -8.98 6.40
CA ASN A 151 12.47 -9.75 5.20
C ASN A 151 11.25 -9.94 4.28
N LEU A 152 10.10 -10.32 4.83
CA LEU A 152 8.85 -10.43 4.07
C LEU A 152 8.48 -9.13 3.37
N CYS A 153 8.62 -7.99 4.06
CA CYS A 153 8.29 -6.69 3.49
C CYS A 153 9.28 -6.30 2.38
N MET A 154 10.56 -6.65 2.52
CA MET A 154 11.57 -6.46 1.48
C MET A 154 11.20 -7.26 0.23
N ASP A 155 10.85 -8.53 0.40
CA ASP A 155 10.47 -9.43 -0.68
C ASP A 155 9.20 -8.97 -1.38
N ILE A 156 8.13 -8.68 -0.64
CA ILE A 156 6.87 -8.16 -1.21
C ILE A 156 7.10 -6.82 -1.91
N CYS A 157 7.94 -5.94 -1.34
CA CYS A 157 8.29 -4.66 -1.95
C CYS A 157 9.11 -4.81 -3.24
N GLN A 158 9.79 -5.93 -3.48
CA GLN A 158 10.53 -6.19 -4.73
C GLN A 158 9.80 -7.17 -5.66
N PHE A 159 8.75 -7.82 -5.16
CA PHE A 159 8.03 -8.85 -5.90
C PHE A 159 7.38 -8.27 -7.17
N PRO A 160 7.69 -8.82 -8.37
CA PRO A 160 7.28 -8.23 -9.63
C PRO A 160 5.86 -8.61 -10.07
N LEU A 161 5.22 -9.55 -9.37
CA LEU A 161 3.88 -10.06 -9.71
C LEU A 161 2.81 -9.51 -8.75
N GLY A 162 1.55 -9.60 -9.18
CA GLY A 162 0.41 -9.08 -8.43
C GLY A 162 0.18 -7.58 -8.61
N ASN A 163 -0.59 -6.99 -7.70
CA ASN A 163 -0.87 -5.56 -7.74
C ASN A 163 0.24 -4.78 -7.03
N ARG A 164 1.05 -4.04 -7.82
CA ARG A 164 2.17 -3.26 -7.28
C ARG A 164 1.75 -2.26 -6.19
N SER A 165 0.57 -1.66 -6.33
CA SER A 165 0.02 -0.73 -5.35
C SER A 165 -0.21 -1.42 -4.01
N HIS A 166 -0.82 -2.62 -4.02
CA HIS A 166 -1.05 -3.40 -2.80
C HIS A 166 0.25 -3.89 -2.16
N ASN A 167 1.18 -4.39 -2.96
CA ASN A 167 2.49 -4.85 -2.45
C ASN A 167 3.21 -3.73 -1.68
N LEU A 168 3.15 -2.50 -2.18
CA LEU A 168 3.74 -1.34 -1.49
C LEU A 168 3.01 -0.99 -0.19
N GLU A 169 1.67 -1.03 -0.15
CA GLU A 169 0.93 -0.79 1.09
C GLU A 169 1.18 -1.88 2.14
N ILE A 170 1.31 -3.15 1.72
CA ILE A 170 1.67 -4.27 2.62
C ILE A 170 3.06 -4.02 3.23
N ALA A 171 4.04 -3.70 2.39
CA ALA A 171 5.41 -3.45 2.85
C ALA A 171 5.47 -2.23 3.79
N ILE A 172 4.79 -1.13 3.46
CA ILE A 172 4.71 0.06 4.32
C ILE A 172 4.13 -0.30 5.70
N ALA A 173 2.98 -0.98 5.73
CA ALA A 173 2.34 -1.37 6.99
C ALA A 173 3.20 -2.32 7.83
N GLY A 174 3.94 -3.23 7.16
CA GLY A 174 4.87 -4.14 7.81
C GLY A 174 6.11 -3.43 8.39
N TYR A 175 6.75 -2.53 7.63
CA TYR A 175 7.86 -1.74 8.15
C TYR A 175 7.42 -0.82 9.30
N GLU A 176 6.23 -0.21 9.21
CA GLU A 176 5.69 0.63 10.30
C GLU A 176 5.50 -0.18 11.60
N VAL A 177 5.07 -1.45 11.54
CA VAL A 177 4.95 -2.29 12.74
C VAL A 177 6.31 -2.81 13.23
N VAL A 178 7.29 -3.02 12.34
CA VAL A 178 8.67 -3.35 12.73
C VAL A 178 9.31 -2.20 13.51
N LEU A 179 9.03 -0.95 13.14
CA LEU A 179 9.51 0.24 13.85
C LEU A 179 8.87 0.47 15.23
N GLU A 180 7.80 -0.28 15.58
CA GLU A 180 7.29 -0.31 16.97
C GLU A 180 8.20 -1.12 17.91
N VAL A 181 9.03 -2.01 17.35
CA VAL A 181 9.98 -2.87 18.08
C VAL A 181 11.41 -2.32 17.96
N ARG A 182 11.84 -2.06 16.73
CA ARG A 182 13.16 -1.51 16.42
C ARG A 182 13.12 -0.02 16.65
N THR A 183 13.48 0.41 17.85
CA THR A 183 13.61 1.83 18.19
C THR A 183 15.03 2.32 17.90
N ARG A 184 15.22 3.63 17.82
CA ARG A 184 16.54 4.22 17.69
C ARG A 184 17.43 3.89 18.89
N GLU A 185 16.84 3.80 20.07
CA GLU A 185 17.54 3.57 21.33
C GLU A 185 18.00 2.12 21.49
N ASP A 186 17.11 1.17 21.18
CA ASP A 186 17.35 -0.25 21.43
C ASP A 186 18.05 -0.94 20.25
N PHE A 187 17.72 -0.54 19.01
CA PHE A 187 18.20 -1.16 17.77
C PHE A 187 18.56 -0.12 16.71
N PRO A 188 19.53 0.80 16.96
CA PRO A 188 19.79 1.95 16.10
C PRO A 188 20.08 1.59 14.64
N VAL A 189 20.86 0.53 14.41
CA VAL A 189 21.30 0.13 13.06
C VAL A 189 20.14 -0.47 12.29
N ASP A 190 19.38 -1.39 12.90
CA ASP A 190 18.23 -2.02 12.29
C ASP A 190 17.08 -1.03 12.09
N TRP A 191 16.84 -0.13 13.04
CA TRP A 191 15.91 1.00 12.90
C TRP A 191 16.23 1.86 11.68
N ALA A 192 17.50 2.24 11.48
CA ALA A 192 17.92 2.99 10.29
C ALA A 192 17.79 2.17 8.99
N GLY A 193 17.95 0.85 9.07
CA GLY A 193 17.68 -0.06 7.97
C GLY A 193 16.23 -0.07 7.55
N THR A 194 15.33 -0.32 8.50
CA THR A 194 13.89 -0.32 8.27
C THR A 194 13.41 1.05 7.78
N LEU A 195 13.91 2.16 8.34
CA LEU A 195 13.59 3.51 7.85
C LEU A 195 14.00 3.74 6.39
N ASN A 196 15.20 3.30 5.98
CA ASN A 196 15.61 3.38 4.58
C ASN A 196 14.68 2.56 3.67
N ASN A 197 14.26 1.37 4.10
CA ASN A 197 13.35 0.52 3.32
C ASN A 197 11.93 1.10 3.23
N LEU A 198 11.42 1.64 4.34
CA LEU A 198 10.17 2.38 4.39
C LEU A 198 10.21 3.61 3.47
N ALA A 199 11.32 4.35 3.47
CA ALA A 199 11.55 5.48 2.58
C ALA A 199 11.51 5.07 1.10
N ILE A 200 12.12 3.93 0.73
CA ILE A 200 12.03 3.37 -0.62
C ILE A 200 10.58 3.04 -0.98
N ALA A 201 9.82 2.44 -0.06
CA ALA A 201 8.43 2.09 -0.29
C ALA A 201 7.57 3.35 -0.51
N TYR A 202 7.70 4.39 0.34
CA TYR A 202 7.03 5.68 0.15
C TYR A 202 7.45 6.38 -1.15
N LYS A 203 8.75 6.36 -1.49
CA LYS A 203 9.27 6.92 -2.74
C LYS A 203 8.69 6.23 -3.98
N ASN A 204 8.25 4.98 -3.87
CA ASN A 204 7.61 4.23 -4.96
C ASN A 204 6.09 4.11 -4.82
N ARG A 205 5.51 4.62 -3.73
CA ARG A 205 4.08 4.48 -3.40
C ARG A 205 3.18 5.11 -4.46
N ILE A 206 2.18 4.33 -4.88
CA ILE A 206 1.20 4.69 -5.91
C ILE A 206 -0.01 5.40 -5.31
N ARG A 207 -0.45 5.01 -4.11
CA ARG A 207 -1.63 5.60 -3.44
C ARG A 207 -1.27 6.89 -2.69
N GLY A 208 -2.26 7.76 -2.53
CA GLY A 208 -2.10 9.05 -1.87
C GLY A 208 -1.44 10.09 -2.77
N GLU A 209 -1.23 11.30 -2.23
CA GLU A 209 -0.61 12.36 -3.01
C GLU A 209 0.89 12.09 -3.23
N ARG A 210 1.31 12.11 -4.50
CA ARG A 210 2.71 11.86 -4.88
C ARG A 210 3.69 12.78 -4.17
N ALA A 211 3.32 14.06 -4.00
CA ALA A 211 4.14 15.04 -3.33
C ALA A 211 4.36 14.68 -1.85
N GLU A 212 3.32 14.26 -1.13
CA GLU A 212 3.41 13.88 0.28
C GLU A 212 4.21 12.61 0.49
N ASN A 213 4.03 11.62 -0.38
CA ASN A 213 4.80 10.39 -0.35
C ASN A 213 6.31 10.65 -0.50
N LEU A 214 6.69 11.61 -1.36
CA LEU A 214 8.08 12.01 -1.54
C LEU A 214 8.63 12.76 -0.33
N GLU A 215 7.85 13.64 0.31
CA GLU A 215 8.30 14.30 1.55
C GLU A 215 8.53 13.27 2.68
N ARG A 216 7.62 12.30 2.84
CA ARG A 216 7.80 11.21 3.82
C ARG A 216 9.06 10.39 3.55
N ALA A 217 9.31 10.05 2.28
CA ALA A 217 10.53 9.33 1.91
C ALA A 217 11.80 10.13 2.26
N ILE A 218 11.82 11.43 1.95
CA ILE A 218 12.95 12.32 2.28
C ILE A 218 13.18 12.37 3.80
N GLU A 219 12.11 12.50 4.57
CA GLU A 219 12.15 12.50 6.04
C GLU A 219 12.76 11.21 6.59
N PHE A 220 12.27 10.04 6.16
CA PHE A 220 12.77 8.75 6.63
C PHE A 220 14.23 8.47 6.22
N TYR A 221 14.65 8.86 5.01
CA TYR A 221 16.07 8.81 4.65
C TYR A 221 16.91 9.72 5.54
N GLY A 222 16.42 10.91 5.86
CA GLY A 222 17.08 11.84 6.77
C GLY A 222 17.30 11.22 8.16
N GLN A 223 16.25 10.62 8.72
CA GLN A 223 16.33 9.91 10.01
C GLN A 223 17.32 8.73 9.97
N ALA A 224 17.30 7.92 8.90
CA ALA A 224 18.24 6.82 8.74
C ALA A 224 19.71 7.30 8.69
N LEU A 225 19.97 8.47 8.08
CA LEU A 225 21.31 9.08 8.01
C LEU A 225 21.80 9.64 9.35
N GLU A 226 20.95 9.77 10.37
CA GLU A 226 21.40 10.13 11.72
C GLU A 226 22.16 9.00 12.42
N VAL A 227 21.95 7.75 11.99
CA VAL A 227 22.67 6.56 12.49
C VAL A 227 23.68 6.06 11.47
N ARG A 228 23.30 6.01 10.19
CA ARG A 228 24.18 5.58 9.10
C ARG A 228 25.13 6.70 8.73
N THR A 229 26.19 6.86 9.53
CA THR A 229 27.23 7.87 9.30
C THR A 229 28.26 7.38 8.29
N ARG A 230 29.05 8.30 7.73
CA ARG A 230 30.17 7.95 6.84
C ARG A 230 31.24 7.12 7.56
N GLU A 231 31.45 7.42 8.83
CA GLU A 231 32.51 6.86 9.66
C GLU A 231 32.19 5.43 10.09
N ASP A 232 30.95 5.19 10.53
CA ASP A 232 30.55 3.91 11.12
C ASP A 232 29.99 2.94 10.07
N PHE A 233 29.22 3.46 9.10
CA PHE A 233 28.52 2.65 8.10
C PHE A 233 28.67 3.22 6.69
N PRO A 234 29.89 3.31 6.15
CA PRO A 234 30.16 4.00 4.88
C PRO A 234 29.29 3.50 3.71
N VAL A 235 29.13 2.19 3.57
CA VAL A 235 28.36 1.59 2.47
C VAL A 235 26.87 1.95 2.58
N ASP A 236 26.29 1.77 3.77
CA ASP A 236 24.88 2.06 4.01
C ASP A 236 24.57 3.57 3.96
N HIS A 237 25.48 4.40 4.46
CA HIS A 237 25.41 5.86 4.33
C HIS A 237 25.38 6.28 2.86
N ALA A 238 26.30 5.75 2.03
CA ALA A 238 26.34 6.05 0.60
C ALA A 238 25.09 5.56 -0.15
N MET A 239 24.58 4.38 0.21
CA MET A 239 23.32 3.86 -0.35
C MET A 239 22.14 4.77 0.01
N THR A 240 22.01 5.13 1.29
CA THR A 240 20.92 5.97 1.79
C THR A 240 20.97 7.37 1.16
N LEU A 241 22.16 7.96 1.03
CA LEU A 241 22.36 9.23 0.32
C LEU A 241 21.99 9.17 -1.17
N ASN A 242 22.34 8.08 -1.85
CA ASN A 242 21.95 7.88 -3.25
C ASN A 242 20.42 7.80 -3.41
N ASN A 243 19.74 7.15 -2.45
CA ASN A 243 18.29 7.06 -2.44
C ASN A 243 17.61 8.40 -2.11
N LEU A 244 18.17 9.14 -1.15
CA LEU A 244 17.74 10.51 -0.82
C LEU A 244 17.91 11.45 -2.03
N ALA A 245 19.03 11.34 -2.75
CA ALA A 245 19.28 12.09 -3.96
C ALA A 245 18.19 11.82 -5.03
N ASN A 246 17.83 10.54 -5.24
CA ASN A 246 16.73 10.16 -6.13
C ASN A 246 15.39 10.77 -5.67
N ALA A 247 15.13 10.83 -4.35
CA ALA A 247 13.90 11.41 -3.83
C ALA A 247 13.84 12.93 -4.05
N TYR A 248 14.94 13.65 -3.85
CA TYR A 248 15.05 15.07 -4.19
C TYR A 248 14.93 15.31 -5.70
N TRP A 249 15.49 14.43 -6.53
CA TRP A 249 15.32 14.48 -7.97
C TRP A 249 13.84 14.35 -8.39
N ASP A 250 13.06 13.50 -7.71
CA ASP A 250 11.64 13.29 -8.00
C ASP A 250 10.72 14.31 -7.29
N ARG A 251 11.24 15.10 -6.33
CA ARG A 251 10.48 15.98 -5.44
C ARG A 251 9.67 17.04 -6.20
N ILE A 252 8.38 17.13 -5.86
CA ILE A 252 7.41 18.04 -6.47
C ILE A 252 7.32 19.38 -5.72
N ARG A 253 7.42 19.37 -4.38
CA ARG A 253 7.31 20.58 -3.56
C ARG A 253 8.62 21.39 -3.59
N GLY A 254 8.50 22.72 -3.49
CA GLY A 254 9.63 23.65 -3.52
C GLY A 254 10.10 23.98 -4.93
N GLU A 255 11.17 24.77 -5.04
CA GLU A 255 11.73 25.15 -6.34
C GLU A 255 12.54 24.00 -6.95
N ARG A 256 12.36 23.79 -8.27
CA ARG A 256 13.05 22.70 -8.98
C ARG A 256 14.57 22.83 -8.91
N ALA A 257 15.10 24.05 -8.97
CA ALA A 257 16.54 24.31 -8.88
C ALA A 257 17.11 23.85 -7.53
N GLU A 258 16.50 24.27 -6.42
CA GLU A 258 16.90 23.87 -5.06
C GLU A 258 16.82 22.35 -4.87
N ASN A 259 15.78 21.70 -5.38
CA ASN A 259 15.63 20.25 -5.30
C ASN A 259 16.76 19.53 -6.06
N LEU A 260 17.16 20.04 -7.22
CA LEU A 260 18.28 19.49 -7.99
C LEU A 260 19.63 19.72 -7.30
N GLU A 261 19.85 20.88 -6.68
CA GLU A 261 21.07 21.16 -5.91
C GLU A 261 21.22 20.17 -4.73
N ARG A 262 20.13 19.93 -3.98
CA ARG A 262 20.12 18.92 -2.90
C ARG A 262 20.37 17.51 -3.39
N ALA A 263 19.83 17.15 -4.55
CA ALA A 263 20.09 15.85 -5.18
C ALA A 263 21.58 15.72 -5.55
N ILE A 264 22.16 16.73 -6.20
CA ILE A 264 23.58 16.76 -6.57
C ILE A 264 24.48 16.63 -5.35
N GLU A 265 24.21 17.40 -4.30
CA GLU A 265 24.97 17.33 -3.04
C GLU A 265 24.93 15.91 -2.45
N SER A 266 23.75 15.31 -2.40
CA SER A 266 23.56 13.95 -1.87
C SER A 266 24.31 12.90 -2.71
N TYR A 267 24.27 12.99 -4.04
CA TYR A 267 25.05 12.11 -4.91
C TYR A 267 26.56 12.29 -4.75
N GLN A 268 27.05 13.53 -4.63
CA GLN A 268 28.47 13.82 -4.42
C GLN A 268 28.97 13.20 -3.12
N ARG A 269 28.21 13.39 -2.03
CA ARG A 269 28.51 12.77 -0.73
C ARG A 269 28.52 11.24 -0.81
N ALA A 270 27.61 10.62 -1.57
CA ALA A 270 27.61 9.17 -1.78
C ALA A 270 28.84 8.70 -2.59
N LEU A 271 29.23 9.46 -3.61
CA LEU A 271 30.37 9.14 -4.47
C LEU A 271 31.70 9.18 -3.70
N GLU A 272 31.90 10.17 -2.83
CA GLU A 272 33.11 10.31 -2.00
C GLU A 272 33.41 9.09 -1.13
N VAL A 273 32.39 8.28 -0.82
CA VAL A 273 32.54 7.05 -0.05
C VAL A 273 32.88 5.87 -0.95
N ARG A 274 32.32 5.82 -2.17
CA ARG A 274 32.53 4.73 -3.13
C ARG A 274 33.85 4.81 -3.90
N THR A 275 34.49 5.97 -3.94
CA THR A 275 35.74 6.20 -4.69
C THR A 275 36.99 6.16 -3.80
N ARG A 276 36.91 5.61 -2.60
CA ARG A 276 38.05 5.32 -1.71
C ARG A 276 38.31 3.83 -1.67
#